data_AF-A0A0T9UX40-F1
#
_entry.id   AF-A0A0T9UX40-F1
#
_cell.length_a   1.000
_cell.length_b   1.000
_cell.length_c   1.000
_cell.angle_alpha   90.00
_cell.angle_beta   90.00
_cell.angle_gamma   90.00
#
_symmetry.space_group_name_H-M   'P 1'
#
loop_
_entity.id
_entity.type
_entity.pdbx_description
1 polymer ?
#
loop_
_entity_poly.entity_id
_entity_poly.type
_entity_poly.pdbx_seq_one_letter_code
_entity_poly.pdbx_strand_id
1 'polypeptide(L)'
;MAKETDWRGIERDYRSGALSIRELAKKYGISDTAVRKRAKAEEWPKHEQVRNNVGSQTISANQNKNPRTKHKKPAVHVKSEIDSEYLVDGNGEPEFILNPDEYGLNDMQARFVSEYLIDLNSTAAYKRSGGKGEGNTAYVNASRMYRNAKVTQI
;
A
#
# COMPACT_ATOMS: atom_id res chain seq x y z
N MET A 1 -43.82 13.14 1.67
CA MET A 1 -43.07 13.81 0.60
C MET A 1 -41.64 13.28 0.57
N ALA A 2 -41.13 12.85 -0.58
CA ALA A 2 -39.71 12.51 -0.72
C ALA A 2 -38.90 13.81 -0.56
N LYS A 3 -37.86 13.80 0.29
CA LYS A 3 -36.98 14.94 0.48
C LYS A 3 -36.18 15.12 -0.81
N GLU A 4 -36.59 16.06 -1.66
CA GLU A 4 -35.83 16.45 -2.82
C GLU A 4 -34.43 16.82 -2.36
N THR A 5 -33.46 16.13 -2.96
CA THR A 5 -32.06 16.29 -2.61
C THR A 5 -31.50 17.43 -3.46
N ASP A 6 -31.01 18.50 -2.83
CA ASP A 6 -30.52 19.70 -3.52
C ASP A 6 -29.18 19.47 -4.22
N TRP A 7 -29.19 18.72 -5.33
CA TRP A 7 -28.00 18.34 -6.09
C TRP A 7 -27.21 19.53 -6.62
N ARG A 8 -27.88 20.62 -7.01
CA ARG A 8 -27.22 21.86 -7.46
C ARG A 8 -26.38 22.52 -6.36
N GLY A 9 -26.82 22.42 -5.10
CA GLY A 9 -26.06 22.93 -3.97
C GLY A 9 -24.79 22.11 -3.74
N ILE A 10 -24.91 20.79 -3.81
CA ILE A 10 -23.80 19.84 -3.66
C ILE A 10 -22.77 20.06 -4.77
N GLU A 11 -23.20 20.23 -6.02
CA GLU A 11 -22.29 20.46 -7.14
C GLU A 11 -21.47 21.73 -6.96
N ARG A 12 -22.10 22.83 -6.54
CA ARG A 12 -21.42 24.11 -6.29
C ARG A 12 -20.33 23.98 -5.24
N ASP A 13 -20.64 23.32 -4.13
CA ASP A 13 -19.69 23.09 -3.04
C ASP A 13 -18.63 22.03 -3.40
N TYR A 14 -18.98 21.05 -4.25
CA TYR A 14 -18.04 20.07 -4.78
C TYR A 14 -17.03 20.73 -5.73
N ARG A 15 -17.47 21.66 -6.58
CA ARG A 15 -16.59 22.44 -7.47
C ARG A 15 -15.71 23.43 -6.72
N SER A 16 -16.17 23.97 -5.59
CA SER A 16 -15.40 24.95 -4.82
C SER A 16 -14.19 24.36 -4.09
N GLY A 17 -14.15 23.04 -3.88
CA GLY A 17 -13.04 22.35 -3.21
C GLY A 17 -12.88 22.67 -1.72
N ALA A 18 -13.73 23.55 -1.17
CA ALA A 18 -13.60 24.08 0.19
C ALA A 18 -13.97 23.05 1.28
N LEU A 19 -14.81 22.07 0.95
CA LEU A 19 -15.27 21.02 1.85
C LEU A 19 -14.89 19.65 1.29
N SER A 20 -14.54 18.71 2.19
CA SER A 20 -14.35 17.32 1.80
C SER A 20 -15.68 16.67 1.37
N ILE A 21 -15.65 15.62 0.54
CA ILE A 21 -16.88 14.89 0.12
C ILE A 21 -17.67 14.37 1.33
N ARG A 22 -16.96 14.03 2.41
CA ARG A 22 -17.57 13.57 3.67
C ARG A 22 -18.30 14.69 4.41
N GLU A 23 -17.77 15.92 4.40
CA GLU A 23 -18.43 17.09 5.00
C GLU A 23 -19.62 17.56 4.16
N LEU A 24 -19.49 17.54 2.84
CA LEU A 24 -20.59 17.73 1.89
C LEU A 24 -21.75 16.77 2.20
N ALA A 25 -21.44 15.47 2.29
CA ALA A 25 -22.41 14.44 2.66
C ALA A 25 -23.12 14.76 3.99
N LYS A 26 -22.36 15.17 5.02
CA LYS A 26 -22.90 15.56 6.33
C LYS A 26 -23.79 16.81 6.26
N LYS A 27 -23.38 17.85 5.53
CA LYS A 27 -24.11 19.13 5.39
C LYS A 27 -25.46 18.93 4.71
N TYR A 28 -25.51 18.10 3.67
CA TYR A 28 -26.71 17.85 2.89
C TYR A 28 -27.51 16.64 3.36
N GLY A 29 -27.03 15.90 4.37
CA GLY A 29 -27.71 14.73 4.94
C GLY A 29 -27.78 13.53 4.01
N ILE A 30 -26.78 13.36 3.15
CA ILE A 30 -26.71 12.32 2.11
C ILE A 30 -25.49 11.45 2.37
N SER A 31 -25.45 10.24 1.80
CA SER A 31 -24.24 9.41 1.86
C SER A 31 -23.13 9.94 0.94
N ASP A 32 -21.87 9.89 1.38
CA ASP A 32 -20.68 10.20 0.56
C ASP A 32 -20.71 9.41 -0.76
N THR A 33 -21.10 8.13 -0.70
CA THR A 33 -21.25 7.27 -1.88
C THR A 33 -22.23 7.83 -2.91
N ALA A 34 -23.34 8.44 -2.49
CA ALA A 34 -24.30 9.04 -3.41
C ALA A 34 -23.72 10.30 -4.09
N VAL A 35 -22.95 11.11 -3.36
CA VAL A 35 -22.23 12.26 -3.93
C VAL A 35 -21.20 11.80 -4.97
N ARG A 36 -20.40 10.77 -4.67
CA ARG A 36 -19.42 10.21 -5.63
C ARG A 36 -20.07 9.59 -6.86
N LYS A 37 -21.17 8.85 -6.68
CA LYS A 37 -21.92 8.26 -7.80
C LYS A 37 -22.47 9.34 -8.72
N ARG A 38 -23.00 10.43 -8.15
CA ARG A 38 -23.50 11.56 -8.92
C ARG A 38 -22.39 12.31 -9.64
N ALA A 39 -21.29 12.62 -8.94
CA ALA A 39 -20.12 13.26 -9.52
C ALA A 39 -19.55 12.48 -10.71
N LYS A 40 -19.57 11.13 -10.65
CA LYS A 40 -19.17 10.28 -11.77
C LYS A 40 -20.18 10.29 -12.92
N ALA A 41 -21.47 10.28 -12.61
CA ALA A 41 -22.54 10.26 -13.61
C ALA A 41 -22.68 11.58 -14.37
N GLU A 42 -22.43 12.71 -13.70
CA GLU A 42 -22.48 14.06 -14.26
C GLU A 42 -21.09 14.61 -14.61
N GLU A 43 -20.06 13.77 -14.56
CA GLU A 43 -18.67 14.12 -14.89
C GLU A 43 -18.17 15.41 -14.23
N TRP A 44 -18.49 15.58 -12.95
CA TRP A 44 -18.08 16.76 -12.21
C TRP A 44 -16.55 16.89 -12.19
N PRO A 45 -16.01 18.13 -12.31
CA PRO A 45 -14.58 18.37 -12.29
C PRO A 45 -13.92 17.75 -11.06
N LYS A 46 -12.70 17.23 -11.22
CA LYS A 46 -11.98 16.54 -10.15
C LYS A 46 -11.89 17.42 -8.90
N HIS A 47 -12.60 17.01 -7.84
CA HIS A 47 -12.58 17.69 -6.55
C HIS A 47 -11.16 17.69 -5.98
N GLU A 48 -10.56 18.88 -5.93
CA GLU A 48 -9.28 19.09 -5.27
C GLU A 48 -9.55 19.39 -3.80
N GLN A 49 -9.24 18.43 -2.93
CA GLN A 49 -9.40 18.59 -1.50
C GLN A 49 -8.28 19.47 -0.97
N VAL A 50 -8.63 20.64 -0.46
CA VAL A 50 -7.72 21.42 0.38
C VAL A 50 -7.44 20.60 1.64
N ARG A 51 -6.24 20.02 1.71
CA ARG A 51 -5.82 19.20 2.85
C ARG A 51 -5.55 20.11 4.05
N ASN A 52 -6.60 20.47 4.78
CA ASN A 52 -6.46 21.15 6.06
C ASN A 52 -6.00 20.11 7.09
N ASN A 53 -4.70 20.14 7.42
CA ASN A 53 -4.07 19.31 8.45
C ASN A 53 -4.45 19.77 9.87
N VAL A 54 -5.75 19.92 10.16
CA VAL A 54 -6.21 20.35 11.49
C VAL A 54 -6.98 19.20 12.14
N GLY A 55 -6.26 18.50 13.02
CA GLY A 55 -6.77 17.80 14.20
C GLY A 55 -7.98 16.86 14.03
N SER A 56 -7.72 15.57 13.83
CA SER A 56 -8.63 14.53 14.32
C SER A 56 -7.80 13.44 15.00
N GLN A 57 -7.62 13.59 16.31
CA GLN A 57 -7.51 12.41 17.16
C GLN A 57 -8.87 11.72 17.14
N THR A 58 -8.98 10.58 16.46
CA THR A 58 -9.96 9.53 16.77
C THR A 58 -9.39 8.17 16.36
N ILE A 59 -9.85 7.17 17.09
CA ILE A 59 -9.35 5.81 17.23
C ILE A 59 -9.53 4.97 15.94
N SER A 60 -8.53 4.12 15.68
CA SER A 60 -8.54 2.93 14.80
C SER A 60 -8.72 3.12 13.28
N ALA A 61 -7.76 2.53 12.56
CA ALA A 61 -7.88 1.74 11.32
C ALA A 61 -6.62 1.99 10.49
N ASN A 62 -5.66 1.07 10.60
CA ASN A 62 -4.41 1.09 9.87
C ASN A 62 -4.69 0.88 8.37
N GLN A 63 -4.92 1.99 7.67
CA GLN A 63 -5.09 2.07 6.23
C GLN A 63 -3.71 1.99 5.58
N ASN A 64 -3.29 0.78 5.24
CA ASN A 64 -2.07 0.57 4.47
C ASN A 64 -2.31 1.01 3.01
N LYS A 65 -2.19 2.31 2.75
CA LYS A 65 -2.19 2.89 1.41
C LYS A 65 -0.76 2.82 0.88
N ASN A 66 -0.50 1.84 0.01
CA ASN A 66 0.76 1.64 -0.70
C ASN A 66 1.13 2.92 -1.49
N PRO A 67 2.12 3.73 -1.09
CA PRO A 67 2.64 4.77 -1.98
C PRO A 67 3.62 4.08 -2.93
N ARG A 68 3.19 3.88 -4.17
CA ARG A 68 4.08 3.52 -5.28
C ARG A 68 5.01 4.71 -5.54
N THR A 69 6.11 4.81 -4.81
CA THR A 69 7.16 5.79 -5.07
C THR A 69 8.00 5.31 -6.25
N LYS A 70 7.94 6.06 -7.36
CA LYS A 70 8.89 5.92 -8.47
C LYS A 70 10.23 6.45 -7.99
N HIS A 71 11.23 5.59 -7.82
CA HIS A 71 12.62 6.02 -7.68
C HIS A 71 13.46 5.53 -8.86
N LYS A 72 14.08 6.54 -9.47
CA LYS A 72 14.93 6.54 -10.65
C LYS A 72 16.33 6.10 -10.19
N LYS A 73 16.86 4.99 -10.74
CA LYS A 73 18.27 4.57 -10.53
C LYS A 73 19.20 5.57 -11.22
N PRO A 74 20.45 5.71 -10.74
CA PRO A 74 21.55 5.67 -11.70
C PRO A 74 22.59 4.64 -11.24
N ALA A 75 22.68 3.52 -11.95
CA ALA A 75 23.86 2.68 -11.99
C ALA A 75 23.79 1.82 -13.26
N VAL A 76 24.95 1.64 -13.86
CA VAL A 76 25.23 1.28 -15.25
C VAL A 76 24.77 -0.14 -15.58
N HIS A 77 24.18 -0.32 -16.77
CA HIS A 77 23.79 -1.63 -17.30
C HIS A 77 24.80 -2.05 -18.37
N VAL A 78 25.61 -3.06 -18.07
CA VAL A 78 26.43 -3.75 -19.06
C VAL A 78 25.67 -5.02 -19.43
N LYS A 79 25.40 -5.18 -20.73
CA LYS A 79 24.74 -6.37 -21.28
C LYS A 79 25.79 -7.45 -21.54
N SER A 80 25.63 -8.63 -20.98
CA SER A 80 26.28 -9.85 -21.49
C SER A 80 25.31 -11.00 -21.45
N GLU A 81 24.99 -11.49 -22.64
CA GLU A 81 24.06 -12.59 -22.88
C GLU A 81 24.49 -13.83 -22.06
N ILE A 82 23.57 -14.31 -21.21
CA ILE A 82 23.69 -15.28 -20.08
C ILE A 82 23.77 -14.55 -18.71
N ASP A 83 22.68 -13.86 -18.33
CA ASP A 83 22.62 -13.01 -17.13
C ASP A 83 22.15 -13.78 -15.86
N SER A 84 23.06 -14.54 -15.24
CA SER A 84 22.95 -14.91 -13.82
C SER A 84 24.15 -14.32 -13.09
N GLU A 85 24.00 -13.11 -12.58
CA GLU A 85 25.07 -12.33 -11.95
C GLU A 85 25.20 -12.73 -10.48
N TYR A 86 26.10 -13.68 -10.19
CA TYR A 86 26.48 -14.04 -8.82
C TYR A 86 27.45 -12.98 -8.27
N LEU A 87 27.05 -12.26 -7.22
CA LEU A 87 27.97 -11.43 -6.44
C LEU A 87 28.74 -12.33 -5.47
N VAL A 88 30.06 -12.23 -5.53
CA VAL A 88 31.02 -13.01 -4.72
C VAL A 88 31.54 -12.11 -3.62
N ASP A 89 31.48 -12.56 -2.37
CA ASP A 89 32.15 -11.88 -1.26
C ASP A 89 33.67 -12.10 -1.32
N GLY A 90 34.44 -11.40 -0.49
CA GLY A 90 35.90 -11.51 -0.46
C GLY A 90 36.47 -12.90 -0.14
N ASN A 91 35.63 -13.91 0.09
CA ASN A 91 36.00 -15.28 0.43
C ASN A 91 35.57 -16.32 -0.63
N GLY A 92 34.95 -15.91 -1.74
CA GLY A 92 34.62 -16.83 -2.83
C GLY A 92 33.32 -17.61 -2.63
N GLU A 93 32.51 -17.29 -1.63
CA GLU A 93 31.25 -17.98 -1.37
C GLU A 93 30.07 -17.20 -2.00
N PRO A 94 29.09 -17.89 -2.62
CA PRO A 94 27.95 -17.22 -3.22
C PRO A 94 27.07 -16.63 -2.11
N GLU A 95 27.06 -15.30 -1.99
CA GLU A 95 26.13 -14.62 -1.11
C GLU A 95 24.72 -14.81 -1.72
N PHE A 96 23.87 -15.59 -1.06
CA PHE A 96 22.51 -15.93 -1.52
C PHE A 96 21.59 -14.71 -1.38
N ILE A 97 21.91 -13.63 -2.10
CA ILE A 97 21.12 -12.40 -2.12
C ILE A 97 19.95 -12.63 -3.06
N LEU A 98 18.80 -12.97 -2.49
CA LEU A 98 17.53 -12.98 -3.20
C LEU A 98 17.26 -11.57 -3.72
N ASN A 99 17.54 -11.32 -5.00
CA ASN A 99 17.20 -10.06 -5.65
C ASN A 99 15.67 -9.91 -5.66
N PRO A 100 15.07 -8.99 -4.86
CA PRO A 100 13.61 -8.92 -4.69
C PRO A 100 12.87 -8.61 -5.99
N ASP A 101 13.53 -7.87 -6.89
CA ASP A 101 13.01 -7.45 -8.18
C ASP A 101 12.82 -8.63 -9.16
N GLU A 102 13.58 -9.71 -9.02
CA GLU A 102 13.57 -10.88 -9.93
C GLU A 102 12.30 -11.73 -9.76
N TYR A 103 11.81 -11.84 -8.53
CA TYR A 103 10.61 -12.62 -8.20
C TYR A 103 9.36 -11.75 -8.04
N GLY A 104 9.47 -10.44 -8.31
CA GLY A 104 8.40 -9.47 -8.10
C GLY A 104 7.90 -9.45 -6.64
N LEU A 105 8.82 -9.69 -5.70
CA LEU A 105 8.60 -9.63 -4.26
C LEU A 105 8.79 -8.20 -3.76
N ASN A 106 7.98 -7.82 -2.77
CA ASN A 106 8.24 -6.60 -2.02
C ASN A 106 9.50 -6.76 -1.15
N ASP A 107 10.18 -5.67 -0.83
CA ASP A 107 11.39 -5.63 0.02
C ASP A 107 11.20 -6.39 1.35
N MET A 108 10.02 -6.23 1.95
CA MET A 108 9.62 -6.94 3.17
C MET A 108 9.46 -8.46 2.96
N GLN A 109 8.95 -8.87 1.80
CA GLN A 109 8.75 -10.29 1.47
C GLN A 109 10.09 -10.98 1.20
N ALA A 110 11.01 -10.33 0.48
CA ALA A 110 12.32 -10.89 0.22
C ALA A 110 13.11 -11.07 1.52
N ARG A 111 13.10 -10.06 2.41
CA ARG A 111 13.66 -10.19 3.77
C ARG A 111 12.98 -11.29 4.59
N PHE A 112 11.67 -11.44 4.45
CA PHE A 112 10.95 -12.52 5.12
C PHE A 112 11.45 -13.90 4.65
N VAL A 113 11.63 -14.10 3.34
CA VAL A 113 12.13 -15.37 2.79
C VAL A 113 13.55 -15.64 3.25
N SER A 114 14.46 -14.66 3.12
CA SER A 114 15.86 -14.84 3.55
C SER A 114 15.93 -15.21 5.04
N GLU A 115 15.16 -14.53 5.89
CA GLU A 115 15.11 -14.81 7.32
C GLU A 115 14.45 -16.15 7.66
N TYR A 116 13.44 -16.54 6.88
CA TYR A 116 12.76 -17.83 7.06
C TYR A 116 13.67 -19.00 6.68
N LEU A 117 14.51 -18.85 5.65
CA LEU A 117 15.45 -19.90 5.25
C LEU A 117 16.58 -20.12 6.27
N ILE A 118 16.84 -19.16 7.15
CA ILE A 118 17.85 -19.30 8.23
C ILE A 118 17.34 -20.20 9.36
N ASP A 119 16.10 -20.02 9.83
CA ASP A 119 15.60 -20.68 11.06
C ASP A 119 14.28 -21.46 10.90
N LEU A 120 13.69 -21.48 9.70
CA LEU A 120 12.38 -22.08 9.38
C LEU A 120 11.25 -21.62 10.30
N ASN A 121 11.39 -20.44 10.90
CA ASN A 121 10.40 -19.87 11.81
C ASN A 121 9.72 -18.65 11.19
N SER A 122 8.51 -18.85 10.68
CA SER A 122 7.75 -17.79 10.01
C SER A 122 7.44 -16.61 10.94
N THR A 123 7.20 -16.86 12.23
CA THR A 123 6.86 -15.77 13.17
C THR A 123 8.08 -14.92 13.49
N ALA A 124 9.25 -15.56 13.63
CA ALA A 124 10.51 -14.86 13.86
C ALA A 124 10.97 -14.12 12.60
N ALA A 125 10.89 -14.76 11.44
CA ALA A 125 11.18 -14.16 10.14
C ALA A 125 10.30 -12.93 9.85
N TYR A 126 8.99 -13.00 10.14
CA TYR A 126 8.08 -11.87 9.98
C TYR A 126 8.46 -10.68 10.86
N LYS A 127 8.95 -10.93 12.08
CA LYS A 127 9.40 -9.85 12.97
C LYS A 127 10.70 -9.23 12.46
N ARG A 128 11.69 -10.05 12.08
CA ARG A 128 13.00 -9.59 11.59
C ARG A 128 12.88 -8.86 10.24
N SER A 129 11.92 -9.25 9.41
CA SER A 129 11.62 -8.56 8.15
C SER A 129 10.88 -7.21 8.32
N GLY A 130 10.60 -6.79 9.57
CA GLY A 130 9.93 -5.51 9.88
C GLY A 130 8.42 -5.60 10.04
N GLY A 131 7.87 -6.81 10.21
CA GLY A 131 6.46 -7.05 10.43
C GLY A 131 5.98 -6.52 11.78
N LYS A 132 4.79 -5.91 11.77
CA LYS A 132 4.18 -5.33 12.97
C LYS A 132 3.23 -6.30 13.65
N GLY A 133 3.17 -6.23 14.97
CA GLY A 133 2.30 -7.04 15.82
C GLY A 133 3.09 -8.09 16.60
N GLU A 134 2.52 -8.50 17.73
CA GLU A 134 3.13 -9.43 18.67
C GLU A 134 2.24 -10.66 18.88
N GLY A 135 2.83 -11.72 19.47
CA GLY A 135 2.14 -12.97 19.79
C GLY A 135 1.32 -13.53 18.62
N ASN A 136 0.03 -13.77 18.88
CA ASN A 136 -0.90 -14.33 17.89
C ASN A 136 -1.06 -13.45 16.63
N THR A 137 -0.93 -12.12 16.77
CA THR A 137 -1.04 -11.21 15.61
C THR A 137 0.15 -11.38 14.66
N ALA A 138 1.37 -11.52 15.21
CA ALA A 138 2.56 -11.81 14.43
C ALA A 138 2.43 -13.16 13.72
N TYR A 139 1.99 -14.18 14.45
CA TYR A 139 1.79 -15.54 13.92
C TYR A 139 0.79 -15.58 12.75
N VAL A 140 -0.38 -14.95 12.90
CA VAL A 140 -1.42 -14.94 11.85
C VAL A 140 -0.92 -14.19 10.61
N ASN A 141 -0.25 -13.05 10.78
CA ASN A 141 0.29 -12.29 9.65
C ASN A 141 1.47 -13.01 8.98
N ALA A 142 2.38 -13.62 9.74
CA ALA A 142 3.42 -14.50 9.24
C ALA A 142 2.85 -15.66 8.42
N SER A 143 1.81 -16.32 8.93
CA SER A 143 1.13 -17.41 8.21
C SER A 143 0.46 -16.95 6.91
N ARG A 144 -0.02 -15.70 6.85
CA ARG A 144 -0.54 -15.10 5.61
C ARG A 144 0.59 -14.78 4.63
N MET A 145 1.73 -14.29 5.14
CA MET A 145 2.91 -13.99 4.33
C MET A 145 3.51 -15.25 3.73
N TYR A 146 3.66 -16.30 4.53
CA TYR A 146 4.12 -17.61 4.08
C TYR A 146 3.22 -18.21 3.01
N ARG A 147 1.89 -18.07 3.11
CA ARG A 147 0.94 -18.57 2.11
C ARG A 147 0.78 -17.68 0.88
N ASN A 148 1.48 -16.55 0.82
CA ASN A 148 1.42 -15.69 -0.35
C ASN A 148 2.04 -16.43 -1.54
N ALA A 149 1.31 -16.54 -2.65
CA ALA A 149 1.73 -17.32 -3.82
C ALA A 149 3.15 -16.98 -4.29
N LYS A 150 3.56 -15.71 -4.20
CA LYS A 150 4.90 -15.28 -4.61
C LYS A 150 5.99 -15.73 -3.63
N VAL A 151 5.66 -15.72 -2.33
CA VAL A 151 6.58 -16.11 -1.26
C VAL A 151 6.76 -17.63 -1.25
N THR A 152 5.72 -18.40 -1.55
CA THR A 152 5.78 -19.88 -1.63
C THR A 152 6.48 -20.41 -2.88
N GLN A 153 6.68 -19.57 -3.89
CA GLN A 153 7.26 -19.97 -5.17
C GLN A 153 8.78 -19.93 -5.19
N ILE A 154 9.39 -19.43 -4.12
CA ILE A 154 10.84 -19.40 -3.88
C ILE A 154 11.20 -20.62 -3.03
#